data_AF-A0A565CFM9-F1
#
_entry.id   AF-A0A565CFM9-F1
#
_cell.length_a   1.000
_cell.length_b   1.000
_cell.length_c   1.000
_cell.angle_alpha   90.00
_cell.angle_beta   90.00
_cell.angle_gamma   90.00
#
_symmetry.space_group_name_H-M   'P 1'
#
loop_
_entity.id
_entity.type
_entity.pdbx_description
1 polymer ?
#
loop_
_entity_poly.entity_id
_entity_poly.type
_entity_poly.pdbx_seq_one_letter_code
_entity_poly.pdbx_strand_id
1 'polypeptide(L)'
;MRLCFSVFLDFLDIFSKFTRAEQELLYRLYTQVIVNLHQTLEDEFDAQCHETQVGPILDTVEELVEEQSLDPLFSDKTNVMDIANDLTTAKKSKIQMLTGLLQRAEEQNCQMEARITLLRKQTQDVSGTASAIEKLKTGISSYFEGNDKLPPI
;
A
#
# COMPACT_ATOMS: atom_id res chain seq x y z
N MET A 1 -12.01 -33.53 49.45
CA MET A 1 -12.01 -34.06 50.83
C MET A 1 -11.03 -33.35 51.77
N ARG A 2 -9.77 -33.08 51.37
CA ARG A 2 -8.79 -32.41 52.25
C ARG A 2 -9.13 -30.96 52.63
N LEU A 3 -9.70 -30.17 51.72
CA LEU A 3 -10.09 -28.78 51.99
C LEU A 3 -11.25 -28.68 53.00
N CYS A 4 -12.31 -29.48 52.86
CA CYS A 4 -13.41 -29.52 53.84
C CYS A 4 -12.96 -30.03 55.23
N PHE A 5 -11.99 -30.94 55.28
CA PHE A 5 -11.48 -31.46 56.55
C PHE A 5 -10.65 -30.41 57.30
N SER A 6 -9.89 -29.56 56.59
CA SER A 6 -9.16 -28.43 57.19
C SER A 6 -10.12 -27.42 57.82
N VAL A 7 -11.15 -26.99 57.09
CA VAL A 7 -12.12 -26.00 57.56
C VAL A 7 -12.87 -26.49 58.81
N PHE A 8 -13.17 -27.79 58.89
CA PHE A 8 -13.79 -28.38 60.08
C PHE A 8 -12.85 -28.40 61.29
N LEU A 9 -11.58 -28.77 61.11
CA LEU A 9 -10.60 -28.77 62.21
C LEU A 9 -10.30 -27.37 62.72
N ASP A 10 -10.15 -26.41 61.81
CA ASP A 10 -9.95 -25.00 62.15
C ASP A 10 -11.16 -24.46 62.94
N PHE A 11 -12.38 -24.87 62.57
CA PHE A 11 -13.60 -24.52 63.27
C PHE A 11 -13.62 -25.08 64.70
N LEU A 12 -13.27 -26.35 64.89
CA LEU A 12 -13.21 -26.96 66.22
C LEU A 12 -12.16 -26.29 67.12
N ASP A 13 -11.03 -25.86 66.55
CA ASP A 13 -9.97 -25.15 67.29
C ASP A 13 -10.44 -23.75 67.73
N ILE A 14 -11.05 -22.98 66.83
CA ILE A 14 -11.62 -21.65 67.12
C ILE A 14 -12.68 -21.73 68.22
N PHE A 15 -13.51 -22.78 68.21
CA PHE A 15 -14.58 -23.00 69.19
C PHE A 15 -14.19 -24.01 70.28
N SER A 16 -12.90 -24.19 70.56
CA SER A 16 -12.37 -25.15 71.55
C SER A 16 -12.90 -24.96 72.98
N LYS A 17 -13.43 -23.77 73.31
CA LYS A 17 -14.06 -23.47 74.61
C LYS A 17 -15.46 -24.09 74.79
N PHE A 18 -16.09 -24.50 73.69
CA PHE A 18 -17.41 -25.12 73.70
C PHE A 18 -17.30 -26.65 73.82
N THR A 19 -18.35 -27.28 74.34
CA THR A 19 -18.43 -28.73 74.36
C THR A 19 -18.57 -29.29 72.94
N ARG A 20 -18.21 -30.56 72.75
CA ARG A 20 -18.27 -31.20 71.42
C ARG A 20 -19.67 -31.16 70.80
N ALA A 21 -20.73 -31.31 71.61
CA ALA A 21 -22.11 -31.22 71.13
C ALA A 21 -22.48 -29.81 70.65
N GLU A 22 -22.01 -28.77 71.36
CA GLU A 22 -22.20 -27.37 70.96
C GLU A 22 -21.40 -27.04 69.69
N GLN A 23 -20.16 -27.55 69.59
CA GLN A 23 -19.33 -27.39 68.39
C GLN A 23 -19.98 -28.03 67.15
N GLU A 24 -20.54 -29.23 67.27
CA GLU A 24 -21.25 -29.90 66.17
C GLU A 24 -22.51 -29.13 65.74
N LEU A 25 -23.28 -28.61 66.69
CA LEU A 25 -24.44 -27.77 66.40
C LEU A 25 -24.03 -26.45 65.71
N LEU A 26 -22.98 -25.81 66.21
CA LEU A 26 -22.48 -24.55 65.65
C LEU A 26 -21.89 -24.76 64.25
N TYR A 27 -21.20 -25.87 64.01
CA TYR A 27 -20.67 -26.21 62.69
C TYR A 27 -21.79 -26.46 61.68
N ARG A 28 -22.88 -27.11 62.11
CA ARG A 28 -24.06 -27.29 61.27
C ARG A 28 -24.70 -25.95 60.93
N LEU A 29 -24.85 -25.05 61.90
CA LEU A 29 -25.37 -23.70 61.68
C LEU A 29 -24.47 -22.92 60.73
N TYR A 30 -23.16 -22.93 60.96
CA TYR A 30 -22.16 -22.29 60.11
C TYR A 30 -22.26 -22.79 58.67
N THR A 31 -22.29 -24.11 58.48
CA THR A 31 -22.44 -24.71 57.16
C THR A 31 -23.73 -24.25 56.49
N GLN A 32 -24.85 -24.22 57.22
CA GLN A 32 -26.12 -23.73 56.69
C GLN A 32 -26.04 -22.27 56.24
N VAL A 33 -25.40 -21.40 57.03
CA VAL A 33 -25.21 -19.99 56.69
C VAL A 33 -24.35 -19.84 55.45
N ILE A 34 -23.24 -20.58 55.37
CA ILE A 34 -22.33 -20.54 54.22
C ILE A 34 -23.03 -21.00 52.94
N VAL A 35 -23.78 -22.13 53.01
CA VAL A 35 -24.55 -22.63 51.86
C VAL A 35 -25.59 -21.61 51.40
N ASN A 36 -26.36 -21.05 52.33
CA ASN A 36 -27.38 -20.05 51.99
C ASN A 36 -26.76 -18.78 51.40
N LEU A 37 -25.62 -18.33 51.94
CA LEU A 37 -24.91 -17.15 51.43
C LEU A 37 -24.37 -17.40 50.02
N HIS A 38 -23.75 -18.56 49.77
CA HIS A 38 -23.29 -18.93 48.44
C HIS A 38 -24.43 -18.97 47.44
N GLN A 39 -25.55 -19.61 47.79
CA GLN A 39 -26.72 -19.65 46.92
C GLN A 39 -27.23 -18.23 46.61
N THR A 40 -27.34 -17.38 47.63
CA THR A 40 -27.81 -15.99 47.44
C THR A 40 -26.88 -15.20 46.51
N LEU A 41 -25.57 -15.35 46.67
CA LEU A 41 -24.58 -14.69 45.83
C LEU A 41 -24.61 -15.21 44.39
N GLU A 42 -24.76 -16.52 44.20
CA GLU A 42 -24.91 -17.13 42.87
C GLU A 42 -26.17 -16.62 42.18
N ASP A 43 -27.31 -16.58 42.89
CA ASP A 43 -28.58 -16.10 42.35
C ASP A 43 -28.50 -14.61 41.97
N GLU A 44 -27.88 -13.77 42.80
CA GLU A 44 -27.72 -12.33 42.52
C GLU A 44 -26.74 -12.09 41.35
N PHE A 45 -25.63 -12.83 41.31
CA PHE A 45 -24.68 -12.75 40.21
C PHE A 45 -25.31 -13.18 38.88
N ASP A 46 -26.04 -14.30 38.88
CA ASP A 46 -26.72 -14.79 37.69
C ASP A 46 -27.78 -13.80 37.20
N ALA A 47 -28.58 -13.22 38.11
CA ALA A 47 -29.53 -12.18 37.79
C ALA A 47 -28.86 -10.95 37.15
N GLN A 48 -27.73 -10.49 37.71
CA GLN A 48 -26.96 -9.37 37.17
C GLN A 48 -26.41 -9.69 35.77
N CYS A 49 -25.87 -10.90 35.57
CA CYS A 49 -25.36 -11.35 34.27
C CYS A 49 -26.46 -11.40 33.20
N HIS A 50 -27.68 -11.84 33.57
CA HIS A 50 -28.83 -11.84 32.69
C HIS A 50 -29.30 -10.41 32.38
N GLU A 51 -29.41 -9.54 33.38
CA GLU A 51 -29.82 -8.14 33.22
C GLU A 51 -28.87 -7.37 32.28
N THR A 52 -27.56 -7.55 32.50
CA THR A 52 -26.51 -6.87 31.72
C THR A 52 -26.16 -7.58 30.42
N GLN A 53 -26.79 -8.73 30.13
CA GLN A 53 -26.56 -9.55 28.93
C GLN A 53 -25.08 -9.90 28.71
N VAL A 54 -24.33 -10.17 29.79
CA VAL A 54 -22.89 -10.47 29.71
C VAL A 54 -22.63 -11.66 28.80
N GLY A 55 -23.42 -12.74 28.93
CA GLY A 55 -23.28 -13.95 28.10
C GLY A 55 -23.35 -13.63 26.61
N PRO A 56 -24.49 -13.12 26.10
CA PRO A 56 -24.64 -12.77 24.69
C PRO A 56 -23.59 -11.78 24.17
N ILE A 57 -23.17 -10.81 24.99
CA ILE A 57 -22.11 -9.87 24.62
C ILE A 57 -20.77 -10.59 24.46
N LEU A 58 -20.41 -11.47 25.40
CA LEU A 58 -19.17 -12.24 25.32
C LEU A 58 -19.19 -13.21 24.14
N ASP A 59 -20.33 -13.87 23.87
CA ASP A 59 -20.51 -14.73 22.70
C ASP A 59 -20.29 -13.94 21.39
N THR A 60 -20.85 -12.73 21.31
CA THR A 60 -20.67 -11.84 20.15
C THR A 60 -19.21 -11.39 20.00
N VAL A 61 -18.54 -11.06 21.11
CA VAL A 61 -17.12 -10.67 21.09
C VAL A 61 -16.26 -11.84 20.64
N GLU A 62 -16.53 -13.06 21.10
CA GLU A 62 -15.84 -14.27 20.68
C GLU A 62 -16.00 -14.49 19.17
N GLU A 63 -17.23 -14.45 18.65
CA GLU A 63 -17.53 -14.57 17.22
C GLU A 63 -16.77 -13.52 16.38
N LEU A 64 -16.81 -12.25 16.79
CA LEU A 64 -16.12 -11.17 16.08
C LEU A 64 -14.59 -11.32 16.08
N VAL A 65 -14.02 -11.86 17.16
CA VAL A 65 -12.58 -12.12 17.25
C VAL A 65 -12.20 -13.29 16.34
N GLU A 66 -13.01 -14.36 16.32
CA GLU A 66 -12.81 -15.48 15.42
C GLU A 66 -12.91 -15.04 13.95
N GLU A 67 -13.94 -14.29 13.58
CA GLU A 67 -14.10 -13.75 12.22
C GLU A 67 -12.91 -12.88 11.80
N GLN A 68 -12.47 -11.95 12.66
CA GLN A 68 -11.30 -11.12 12.39
C GLN A 68 -10.02 -11.93 12.23
N SER A 69 -9.86 -13.03 12.97
CA SER A 69 -8.69 -13.90 12.83
C SER A 69 -8.63 -14.63 11.48
N LEU A 70 -9.79 -14.83 10.85
CA LEU A 70 -9.94 -15.47 9.54
C LEU A 70 -9.88 -14.48 8.39
N ASP A 71 -10.09 -13.18 8.62
CA ASP A 71 -10.03 -12.15 7.59
C ASP A 71 -8.57 -11.92 7.13
N PRO A 72 -8.21 -12.30 5.89
CA PRO A 72 -6.86 -12.10 5.36
C PRO A 72 -6.49 -10.62 5.22
N LEU A 73 -7.48 -9.72 5.11
CA LEU A 73 -7.30 -8.28 5.01
C LEU A 73 -7.05 -7.62 6.37
N PHE A 74 -7.44 -8.29 7.46
CA PHE A 74 -7.20 -7.85 8.82
C PHE A 74 -5.80 -8.23 9.31
N SER A 75 -5.10 -9.12 8.58
CA SER A 75 -3.69 -9.39 8.87
C SER A 75 -2.85 -8.15 8.58
N ASP A 76 -2.16 -7.68 9.62
CA ASP A 76 -1.23 -6.53 9.66
C ASP A 76 -0.01 -6.67 8.70
N LYS A 77 -0.08 -7.58 7.72
CA LYS A 77 1.10 -8.17 7.07
C LYS A 77 1.58 -7.45 5.83
N THR A 78 0.77 -6.64 5.16
CA THR A 78 1.27 -5.55 4.30
C THR A 78 0.11 -4.63 4.04
N ASN A 79 0.16 -3.41 4.57
CA ASN A 79 -0.85 -2.39 4.30
C ASN A 79 -0.96 -2.21 2.78
N VAL A 80 -2.05 -2.69 2.20
CA VAL A 80 -2.31 -2.63 0.74
C VAL A 80 -2.21 -1.18 0.24
N MET A 81 -2.49 -0.20 1.11
CA MET A 81 -2.30 1.22 0.84
C MET A 81 -0.82 1.56 0.58
N ASP A 82 0.10 0.98 1.35
CA ASP A 82 1.53 1.26 1.21
C ASP A 82 2.07 0.69 -0.10
N ILE A 83 1.68 -0.54 -0.46
CA ILE A 83 2.00 -1.12 -1.77
C ILE A 83 1.43 -0.26 -2.90
N ALA A 84 0.19 0.20 -2.77
CA ALA A 84 -0.46 1.06 -3.77
C ALA A 84 0.27 2.41 -3.92
N ASN A 85 0.72 3.00 -2.81
CA ASN A 85 1.48 4.25 -2.79
C ASN A 85 2.86 4.09 -3.43
N ASP A 86 3.58 3.02 -3.11
CA ASP A 86 4.89 2.70 -3.69
C ASP A 86 4.77 2.48 -5.19
N LEU A 87 3.78 1.69 -5.62
CA LEU A 87 3.52 1.43 -7.04
C LEU A 87 3.16 2.72 -7.79
N THR A 88 2.32 3.56 -7.19
CA THR A 88 1.93 4.86 -7.77
C THR A 88 3.14 5.78 -7.93
N THR A 89 4.00 5.83 -6.92
CA THR A 89 5.24 6.63 -6.94
C THR A 89 6.20 6.13 -8.02
N ALA A 90 6.44 4.81 -8.08
CA ALA A 90 7.30 4.20 -9.09
C ALA A 90 6.78 4.47 -10.52
N LYS A 91 5.46 4.34 -10.74
CA LYS A 91 4.84 4.61 -12.04
C LYS A 91 5.00 6.09 -12.44
N LYS A 92 4.79 7.02 -11.50
CA LYS A 92 4.96 8.46 -11.75
C LYS A 92 6.40 8.80 -12.13
N SER A 93 7.39 8.28 -11.41
CA SER A 93 8.81 8.47 -11.74
C SER A 93 9.16 7.90 -13.11
N LYS A 94 8.62 6.72 -13.46
CA LYS A 94 8.86 6.12 -14.78
C LYS A 94 8.26 6.95 -15.91
N ILE A 95 7.05 7.47 -15.72
CA ILE A 95 6.40 8.36 -16.69
C ILE A 95 7.26 9.61 -16.90
N GLN A 96 7.69 10.27 -15.83
CA GLN A 96 8.55 11.47 -15.92
C GLN A 96 9.86 11.20 -16.66
N MET A 97 10.50 10.06 -16.38
CA MET A 97 11.73 9.65 -17.07
C MET A 97 11.50 9.44 -18.57
N LEU A 98 10.42 8.75 -18.94
CA LEU A 98 10.09 8.48 -20.35
C LEU A 98 9.71 9.76 -21.08
N THR A 99 8.95 10.66 -20.46
CA THR A 99 8.63 11.99 -21.02
C THR A 99 9.91 12.79 -21.31
N GLY A 100 10.86 12.80 -20.36
CA GLY A 100 12.14 13.50 -20.56
C GLY A 100 13.06 12.86 -21.61
N LEU A 101 12.93 11.56 -21.87
CA LEU A 101 13.61 10.91 -22.99
C LEU A 101 12.95 11.27 -24.33
N LEU A 102 11.62 11.27 -24.37
CA LEU A 102 10.86 11.62 -25.58
C LEU A 102 11.17 13.05 -26.03
N GLN A 103 11.14 14.01 -25.11
CA GLN A 103 11.41 15.42 -25.41
C GLN A 103 12.83 15.61 -25.99
N ARG A 104 13.84 14.93 -25.44
CA ARG A 104 15.20 14.99 -25.97
C ARG A 104 15.31 14.38 -27.37
N ALA A 105 14.60 13.28 -27.62
CA ALA A 105 14.57 12.67 -28.95
C ALA A 105 13.88 13.60 -29.97
N GLU A 106 12.78 14.26 -29.59
CA GLU A 106 12.09 15.25 -30.43
C GLU A 106 12.99 16.45 -30.75
N GLU A 107 13.71 16.99 -29.76
CA GLU A 107 14.67 18.09 -29.97
C GLU A 107 15.80 17.70 -30.94
N GLN A 108 16.36 16.49 -30.79
CA GLN A 108 17.36 15.99 -31.73
C GLN A 108 16.79 15.82 -33.14
N ASN A 109 15.56 15.33 -33.26
CA ASN A 109 14.92 15.14 -34.55
C ASN A 109 14.67 16.49 -35.25
N CYS A 110 14.18 17.48 -34.51
CA CYS A 110 14.02 18.85 -35.00
C CYS A 110 15.34 19.47 -35.48
N GLN A 111 16.44 19.28 -34.73
CA GLN A 111 17.77 19.75 -35.14
C GLN A 111 18.25 19.06 -36.42
N MET A 112 18.00 17.76 -36.55
CA MET A 112 18.38 17.00 -37.73
C MET A 112 17.60 17.43 -38.97
N GLU A 113 16.28 17.63 -38.85
CA GLU A 113 15.44 18.16 -39.93
C GLU A 113 15.86 19.57 -40.37
N ALA A 114 16.19 20.45 -39.42
CA ALA A 114 16.73 21.77 -39.73
C ALA A 114 18.04 21.68 -40.53
N ARG A 115 18.93 20.75 -40.15
CA ARG A 115 20.20 20.51 -40.86
C ARG A 115 19.97 19.94 -42.26
N ILE A 116 19.08 18.96 -42.41
CA ILE A 116 18.71 18.39 -43.72
C ILE A 116 18.16 19.50 -44.63
N THR A 117 17.30 20.36 -44.11
CA THR A 117 16.71 21.47 -44.88
C THR A 117 17.77 22.47 -45.34
N LEU A 118 18.74 22.80 -44.49
CA LEU A 118 19.86 23.68 -44.84
C LEU A 118 20.74 23.09 -45.95
N LEU A 119 21.10 21.81 -45.83
CA LEU A 119 21.91 21.12 -46.84
C LEU A 119 21.22 21.02 -48.20
N ARG A 120 19.90 20.79 -48.21
CA ARG A 120 19.10 20.80 -49.44
C ARG A 120 19.14 22.17 -50.14
N LYS A 121 19.01 23.27 -49.38
CA LYS A 121 19.10 24.63 -49.93
C LYS A 121 20.48 24.91 -50.54
N GLN A 122 21.56 24.64 -49.82
CA GLN A 122 22.93 24.83 -50.33
C GLN A 122 23.19 24.03 -51.62
N THR A 123 22.71 22.79 -51.69
CA THR A 123 22.87 21.94 -52.89
C THR A 123 22.15 22.56 -54.10
N GLN A 124 20.97 23.15 -53.88
CA GLN A 124 20.20 23.80 -54.93
C GLN A 124 20.84 25.10 -55.41
N ASP A 125 21.43 25.89 -54.50
CA ASP A 125 22.18 27.11 -54.82
C ASP A 125 23.44 26.81 -55.66
N VAL A 126 24.18 25.75 -55.32
CA VAL A 126 25.37 25.29 -56.08
C VAL A 126 24.99 24.83 -57.49
N SER A 127 23.88 24.10 -57.63
CA SER A 127 23.35 23.68 -58.94
C SER A 127 22.96 24.89 -59.82
N GLY A 128 22.31 25.89 -59.24
CA GLY A 128 21.97 27.15 -59.93
C GLY A 128 23.22 27.90 -60.41
N THR A 129 24.27 27.91 -59.60
CA THR A 129 25.55 28.55 -59.93
C THR A 129 26.30 27.79 -61.04
N ALA A 130 26.31 26.45 -60.99
CA ALA A 130 26.89 25.61 -62.04
C ALA A 130 26.19 25.81 -63.39
N SER A 131 24.86 25.93 -63.39
CA SER A 131 24.09 26.23 -64.61
C SER A 131 24.44 27.61 -65.20
N ALA A 132 24.64 28.62 -64.35
CA ALA A 132 25.06 29.96 -64.80
C ALA A 132 26.48 29.94 -65.39
N ILE A 133 27.40 29.19 -64.79
CA ILE A 133 28.77 29.03 -65.28
C ILE A 133 28.78 28.32 -66.65
N GLU A 134 28.00 27.26 -66.82
CA GLU A 134 27.89 26.57 -68.12
C GLU A 134 27.31 27.47 -69.22
N LYS A 135 26.30 28.28 -68.90
CA LYS A 135 25.77 29.29 -69.84
C LYS A 135 26.82 30.32 -70.23
N LEU A 136 27.61 30.80 -69.26
CA LEU A 136 28.65 31.80 -69.49
C LEU A 136 29.79 31.21 -70.33
N LYS A 137 30.20 29.97 -70.05
CA LYS A 137 31.20 29.22 -70.82
C LYS A 137 30.77 29.01 -72.28
N THR A 138 29.50 28.65 -72.50
CA THR A 138 28.92 28.51 -73.84
C THR A 138 28.89 29.85 -74.58
N GLY A 139 28.52 30.94 -73.90
CA GLY A 139 28.53 32.29 -74.46
C GLY A 139 29.92 32.77 -74.88
N ILE A 140 30.95 32.53 -74.06
CA ILE A 140 32.35 32.88 -74.38
C ILE A 140 32.84 32.05 -75.58
N SER A 141 32.54 30.75 -75.65
CA SER A 141 32.92 29.89 -76.79
C SER A 141 32.37 30.41 -78.11
N SER A 142 31.10 30.87 -78.12
CA SER A 142 30.45 31.40 -79.32
C SER A 142 31.07 32.71 -79.83
N TYR A 143 31.74 33.48 -78.97
CA TYR A 143 32.46 34.70 -79.35
C TYR A 143 33.83 34.43 -79.99
N PHE A 144 34.49 33.33 -79.63
CA PHE A 144 35.81 32.98 -80.18
C PHE A 144 35.71 32.21 -81.52
N GLU A 145 34.57 31.58 -81.82
CA GLU A 145 34.33 30.91 -83.11
C GLU A 145 33.96 31.87 -84.26
N GLY A 146 33.79 33.17 -83.99
CA GLY A 146 33.32 34.16 -84.97
C GLY A 146 34.39 34.96 -85.72
N ASN A 147 35.69 34.77 -85.46
CA ASN A 147 36.76 35.66 -85.96
C ASN A 147 37.68 35.07 -87.03
N ASP A 148 37.26 34.03 -87.75
CA ASP A 148 37.96 33.58 -88.96
C ASP A 148 37.00 33.65 -90.15
N LYS A 149 36.97 34.77 -90.90
CA LYS A 149 36.96 34.85 -92.39
C LYS A 149 37.08 36.32 -92.85
N LEU A 150 38.23 36.65 -93.45
CA LEU A 150 38.47 37.85 -94.27
C LEU A 150 37.61 37.82 -95.57
N PRO A 151 37.32 38.98 -96.21
CA PRO A 151 36.46 39.06 -97.38
C PRO A 151 37.18 38.68 -98.70
N PRO A 152 36.43 38.29 -99.76
CA PRO A 152 36.98 37.71 -100.97
C PRO A 152 37.39 38.77 -102.03
N ILE A 153 38.42 38.46 -102.81
CA ILE A 153 38.73 39.08 -104.12
C ILE A 153 38.17 38.15 -105.20
#